data_AF-A0A2L1KHE9-F1
#
_entry.id   AF-A0A2L1KHE9-F1
#
_cell.length_a   1.000
_cell.length_b   1.000
_cell.length_c   1.000
_cell.angle_alpha   90.00
_cell.angle_beta   90.00
_cell.angle_gamma   90.00
#
_symmetry.space_group_name_H-M   'P 1'
#
loop_
_entity.id
_entity.type
_entity.pdbx_description
1 polymer ?
#
loop_
_entity_poly.entity_id
_entity_poly.type
_entity_poly.pdbx_seq_one_letter_code
_entity_poly.pdbx_strand_id
1 'polypeptide(L)'
;MAKSPALPVVTLALFRQIDLYCKFKLERSRKKIVAVDEAWATLSDPTAASALSSFYRELRRYGAGCLLISQTVKDFVNLIRAESGGNGESQDGILENTSHYFFLACSQSDYDIAKEFLAFTAEEIELWRSLASLPPLYSEVFYRMRTTKSEYYSGVFRLFASPMALWIASSHPDDYQMRERKTQELVQKHSISESKARQKAISELAKSHPYGARYHVNQAA
;
A
#
# COMPACT_ATOMS: atom_id res chain seq x y z
N MET A 1 -5.58 8.41 -14.85
CA MET A 1 -6.28 9.51 -14.13
C MET A 1 -6.18 10.79 -14.94
N ALA A 2 -7.27 11.55 -15.02
CA ALA A 2 -7.32 12.78 -15.81
C ALA A 2 -6.32 13.82 -15.27
N LYS A 3 -5.54 14.43 -16.17
CA LYS A 3 -4.63 15.56 -15.89
C LYS A 3 -5.45 16.80 -15.51
N SER A 4 -6.00 16.82 -14.30
CA SER A 4 -6.71 17.98 -13.76
C SER A 4 -5.71 18.91 -13.07
N PRO A 5 -5.66 20.20 -13.42
CA PRO A 5 -4.80 21.17 -12.73
C PRO A 5 -5.17 21.35 -11.24
N ALA A 6 -6.38 20.93 -10.83
CA ALA A 6 -6.81 20.99 -9.44
C ALA A 6 -6.31 19.81 -8.60
N LEU A 7 -5.86 18.71 -9.22
CA LEU A 7 -5.48 17.48 -8.51
C LEU A 7 -4.33 17.69 -7.51
N PRO A 8 -3.25 18.44 -7.84
CA PRO A 8 -2.20 18.79 -6.87
C PRO A 8 -2.74 19.59 -5.69
N VAL A 9 -3.58 20.59 -5.95
CA VAL A 9 -4.16 21.45 -4.91
C VAL A 9 -5.05 20.66 -3.96
N VAL A 10 -5.92 19.81 -4.50
CA VAL A 10 -6.80 18.93 -3.70
C VAL A 10 -5.97 17.96 -2.87
N THR A 11 -4.92 17.38 -3.43
CA THR A 11 -4.05 16.43 -2.72
C THR A 11 -3.31 17.09 -1.56
N LEU A 12 -2.76 18.30 -1.77
CA LEU A 12 -2.14 19.09 -0.71
C LEU A 12 -3.14 19.48 0.37
N ALA A 13 -4.37 19.87 0.00
CA ALA A 13 -5.43 20.19 0.95
C ALA A 13 -5.81 18.95 1.80
N LEU A 14 -5.88 17.77 1.20
CA LEU A 14 -6.14 16.52 1.91
C LEU A 14 -5.01 16.17 2.88
N PHE A 15 -3.74 16.26 2.46
CA PHE A 15 -2.61 16.06 3.38
C PHE A 15 -2.64 17.04 4.54
N ARG A 16 -2.95 18.31 4.27
CA ARG A 16 -3.10 19.32 5.33
C ARG A 16 -4.24 18.98 6.30
N GLN A 17 -5.37 18.49 5.80
CA GLN A 17 -6.49 18.09 6.64
C GLN A 17 -6.14 16.89 7.54
N ILE A 18 -5.45 15.88 6.98
CA ILE A 18 -4.97 14.71 7.73
C ILE A 18 -3.97 15.14 8.81
N ASP A 19 -3.04 16.03 8.46
CA ASP A 19 -2.05 16.59 9.37
C ASP A 19 -2.71 17.28 10.58
N LEU A 20 -3.63 18.22 10.32
CA LEU A 20 -4.38 18.93 11.36
C LEU A 20 -5.18 17.98 12.24
N TYR A 21 -5.79 16.95 11.64
CA TYR A 21 -6.55 15.94 12.39
C TYR A 21 -5.63 15.13 13.32
N CYS A 22 -4.48 14.68 12.82
CA CYS A 22 -3.50 13.93 13.61
C CYS A 22 -2.94 14.75 14.79
N LYS A 23 -2.76 16.06 14.59
CA LYS A 23 -2.19 16.97 15.59
C LYS A 23 -3.18 17.42 16.66
N PHE A 24 -4.38 17.80 16.24
CA PHE A 24 -5.30 18.56 17.09
C PHE A 24 -6.57 17.81 17.49
N LYS A 25 -6.89 16.69 16.83
CA LYS A 25 -8.10 15.90 17.11
C LYS A 25 -7.83 14.53 17.73
N LEU A 26 -6.61 14.03 17.61
CA LEU A 26 -6.21 12.75 18.17
C LEU A 26 -5.17 12.94 19.27
N GLU A 27 -5.20 12.04 20.25
CA GLU A 27 -4.16 11.96 21.28
C GLU A 27 -2.79 11.71 20.63
N ARG A 28 -1.77 12.38 21.16
CA ARG A 28 -0.40 12.29 20.64
C ARG A 28 0.20 10.89 20.77
N SER A 29 -0.13 10.16 21.84
CA SER A 29 0.33 8.80 22.12
C SER A 29 -0.34 7.74 21.25
N ARG A 30 -1.49 8.04 20.63
CA ARG A 30 -2.21 7.09 19.79
C ARG A 30 -1.39 6.76 18.54
N LYS A 31 -1.13 5.47 18.29
CA LYS A 31 -0.49 5.02 17.05
C LYS A 31 -1.44 5.23 15.86
N LYS A 32 -0.92 5.76 14.76
CA LYS A 32 -1.68 6.10 13.54
C LYS A 32 -0.93 5.57 12.31
N ILE A 33 -1.66 5.20 11.27
CA ILE A 33 -1.08 4.87 9.96
C ILE A 33 -1.79 5.70 8.91
N VAL A 34 -1.03 6.41 8.08
CA VAL A 34 -1.53 7.12 6.90
C VAL A 34 -1.00 6.39 5.68
N ALA A 35 -1.87 5.69 4.96
CA ALA A 35 -1.52 5.04 3.70
C ALA A 35 -1.95 5.92 2.53
N VAL A 36 -1.04 6.10 1.58
CA VAL A 36 -1.25 6.92 0.39
C VAL A 36 -0.99 6.04 -0.83
N ASP A 37 -2.07 5.74 -1.55
CA ASP A 37 -2.06 4.88 -2.73
C ASP A 37 -1.98 5.72 -4.01
N GLU A 38 -1.08 5.36 -4.92
CA GLU A 38 -0.90 5.98 -6.25
C GLU A 38 -0.71 7.51 -6.27
N ALA A 39 -0.23 8.11 -5.17
CA ALA A 39 -0.06 9.56 -5.11
C ALA A 39 1.09 10.10 -5.98
N TRP A 40 1.97 9.25 -6.52
CA TRP A 40 3.10 9.66 -7.35
C TRP A 40 2.64 10.46 -8.58
N ALA A 41 1.47 10.15 -9.15
CA ALA A 41 0.90 10.87 -10.29
C ALA A 41 0.61 12.35 -9.97
N THR A 42 0.44 12.67 -8.68
CA THR A 42 0.22 14.03 -8.18
C THR A 42 1.49 14.68 -7.61
N LEU A 43 2.55 13.89 -7.40
CA LEU A 43 3.79 14.27 -6.72
C LEU A 43 4.99 14.47 -7.68
N SER A 44 4.75 14.50 -9.00
CA SER A 44 5.78 14.85 -9.99
C SER A 44 6.19 16.33 -9.95
N ASP A 45 5.45 17.16 -9.22
CA ASP A 45 5.78 18.57 -8.98
C ASP A 45 6.74 18.71 -7.79
N PRO A 46 7.89 19.42 -7.93
CA PRO A 46 8.86 19.59 -6.84
C PRO A 46 8.27 20.24 -5.57
N THR A 47 7.30 21.16 -5.71
CA THR A 47 6.62 21.79 -4.58
C THR A 47 5.79 20.77 -3.82
N ALA A 48 5.07 19.91 -4.53
CA ALA A 48 4.28 18.85 -3.94
C ALA A 48 5.15 17.78 -3.26
N ALA A 49 6.29 17.41 -3.86
CA ALA A 49 7.27 16.50 -3.26
C ALA A 49 7.85 17.05 -1.95
N SER A 50 8.25 18.33 -1.92
CA SER A 50 8.76 18.99 -0.71
C SER A 50 7.70 19.05 0.42
N ALA A 51 6.45 19.38 0.07
CA ALA A 51 5.35 19.39 1.02
C ALA A 51 5.09 17.99 1.61
N LEU A 52 5.21 16.94 0.79
CA LEU A 52 5.08 15.56 1.25
C LEU A 52 6.19 15.17 2.22
N SER A 53 7.44 15.47 1.90
CA SER A 53 8.57 15.16 2.80
C SER A 53 8.37 15.81 4.19
N SER A 54 7.96 17.08 4.19
CA SER A 54 7.61 17.79 5.42
C SER A 54 6.46 17.12 6.19
N PHE A 55 5.40 16.70 5.49
CA PHE A 55 4.27 15.98 6.07
C PHE A 55 4.71 14.66 6.72
N TYR A 56 5.59 13.89 6.09
CA TYR A 56 6.09 12.61 6.60
C TYR A 56 6.90 12.80 7.88
N ARG A 57 7.85 13.74 7.84
CA ARG A 57 8.69 14.09 8.98
C ARG A 57 7.86 14.56 10.18
N GLU A 58 6.84 15.35 9.92
CA GLU A 58 6.03 15.91 10.98
C GLU A 58 5.13 14.86 11.65
N LEU A 59 4.44 14.04 10.86
CA LEU A 59 3.55 13.00 11.36
C LEU A 59 4.25 11.99 12.29
N ARG A 60 5.52 11.68 12.03
CA ARG A 60 6.35 10.84 12.92
C ARG A 60 6.38 11.35 14.37
N ARG A 61 6.39 12.67 14.58
CA ARG A 61 6.42 13.30 15.93
C ARG A 61 5.10 13.14 16.71
N TYR A 62 4.04 12.71 16.03
CA TYR A 62 2.68 12.50 16.55
C TYR A 62 2.26 11.02 16.56
N GLY A 63 3.24 10.11 16.52
CA GLY A 63 3.00 8.66 16.59
C GLY A 63 2.34 8.09 15.33
N ALA A 64 2.47 8.77 14.19
CA ALA A 64 1.96 8.31 12.91
C ALA A 64 3.08 7.73 12.04
N GLY A 65 2.82 6.58 11.43
CA GLY A 65 3.62 6.04 10.33
C GLY A 65 2.94 6.33 8.99
N CYS A 66 3.74 6.63 7.97
CA CYS A 66 3.23 6.86 6.62
C CYS A 66 3.64 5.71 5.70
N LEU A 67 2.70 5.23 4.89
CA LEU A 67 2.93 4.15 3.91
C LEU A 67 2.63 4.71 2.51
N LEU A 68 3.65 4.72 1.65
CA LEU A 68 3.51 5.03 0.23
C LEU A 68 3.35 3.74 -0.57
N ILE A 69 2.38 3.72 -1.47
CA ILE A 69 2.10 2.59 -2.36
C ILE A 69 2.17 3.10 -3.81
N SER A 70 2.93 2.39 -4.63
CA SER A 70 3.13 2.69 -6.06
C SER A 70 3.29 1.39 -6.86
N GLN A 71 3.02 1.45 -8.16
CA GLN A 71 3.15 0.30 -9.07
C GLN A 71 4.59 -0.02 -9.43
N THR A 72 5.44 1.01 -9.57
CA THR A 72 6.82 0.83 -10.03
C THR A 72 7.83 1.39 -9.03
N VAL A 73 9.02 0.80 -9.01
CA VAL A 73 10.16 1.31 -8.22
C VAL A 73 10.62 2.66 -8.77
N LYS A 74 10.51 2.84 -10.09
CA LYS A 74 10.86 4.08 -10.78
C LYS A 74 10.12 5.28 -10.19
N ASP A 75 8.85 5.13 -9.83
CA ASP A 75 8.06 6.21 -9.25
C ASP A 75 8.64 6.70 -7.91
N PHE A 76 9.10 5.76 -7.07
CA PHE A 76 9.80 6.10 -5.82
C PHE A 76 11.12 6.84 -6.10
N VAL A 77 11.91 6.37 -7.05
CA VAL A 77 13.19 7.01 -7.42
C VAL A 77 12.95 8.42 -7.98
N ASN A 78 11.93 8.61 -8.80
CA ASN A 78 11.57 9.94 -9.32
C ASN A 78 11.17 10.89 -8.20
N LEU A 79 10.38 10.42 -7.23
CA LEU A 79 9.97 11.20 -6.07
C LEU A 79 11.16 11.60 -5.20
N ILE A 80 12.13 10.70 -4.98
CA ILE A 80 13.38 10.99 -4.27
C ILE A 80 14.20 12.06 -5.03
N ARG A 81 14.32 11.92 -6.36
CA ARG A 81 15.04 12.92 -7.19
C ARG A 81 14.36 14.28 -7.19
N ALA A 82 13.03 14.32 -7.25
CA ALA A 82 12.25 15.56 -7.23
C ALA A 82 12.45 16.32 -5.91
N GLU A 83 12.64 15.60 -4.79
CA GLU A 83 12.99 16.18 -3.50
C GLU A 83 14.43 16.75 -3.48
N SER A 84 15.42 16.01 -4.01
CA SER A 84 16.82 16.44 -4.03
C SER A 84 17.15 17.56 -5.04
N GLY A 85 16.28 17.78 -6.03
CA GLY A 85 16.45 18.81 -7.07
C GLY A 85 16.09 20.24 -6.62
N GLY A 86 15.54 20.43 -5.43
CA GLY A 86 15.26 21.74 -4.84
C GLY A 86 16.47 22.26 -4.05
N ASN A 87 17.09 23.35 -4.52
CA ASN A 87 18.09 24.19 -3.82
C ASN A 87 18.74 23.60 -2.54
N GLY A 88 19.66 22.65 -2.71
CA GLY A 88 20.93 22.53 -1.98
C GLY A 88 20.95 22.38 -0.44
N GLU A 89 19.83 22.47 0.26
CA GLU A 89 19.80 22.09 1.68
C GLU A 89 19.53 20.60 1.76
N SER A 90 20.53 19.86 2.27
CA SER A 90 20.43 18.46 2.67
C SER A 90 19.29 18.27 3.67
N GLN A 91 18.05 18.22 3.19
CA GLN A 91 16.91 17.76 3.97
C GLN A 91 16.94 16.24 3.92
N ASP A 92 17.02 15.61 5.09
CA ASP A 92 16.93 14.16 5.26
C ASP A 92 15.73 13.63 4.48
N GLY A 93 15.98 13.01 3.32
CA GLY A 93 14.96 12.77 2.31
C GLY A 93 13.87 11.79 2.74
N ILE A 94 12.82 11.62 1.91
CA ILE A 94 11.78 10.61 2.12
C ILE A 94 12.39 9.21 2.29
N LEU A 95 13.46 8.90 1.54
CA LEU A 95 14.19 7.63 1.66
C LEU A 95 14.87 7.47 3.03
N GLU A 96 15.50 8.53 3.55
CA GLU A 96 16.16 8.50 4.85
C GLU A 96 15.17 8.34 6.01
N ASN A 97 13.96 8.86 5.83
CA ASN A 97 12.86 8.70 6.77
C ASN A 97 12.10 7.37 6.60
N THR A 98 12.41 6.58 5.56
CA THR A 98 11.76 5.29 5.30
C THR A 98 12.57 4.15 5.91
N SER A 99 11.98 3.48 6.92
CA SER A 99 12.61 2.35 7.63
C SER A 99 12.17 0.99 7.11
N HIS A 100 10.99 0.90 6.49
CA HIS A 100 10.38 -0.37 6.08
C HIS A 100 9.99 -0.30 4.60
N TYR A 101 10.36 -1.33 3.86
CA TYR A 101 10.07 -1.47 2.44
C TYR A 101 9.43 -2.83 2.19
N PHE A 102 8.39 -2.82 1.37
CA PHE A 102 7.65 -4.01 0.97
C PHE A 102 7.61 -4.02 -0.55
N PHE A 103 8.16 -5.07 -1.15
CA PHE A 103 8.23 -5.21 -2.60
C PHE A 103 7.51 -6.48 -3.03
N LEU A 104 6.62 -6.34 -4.01
CA LEU A 104 5.98 -7.46 -4.69
C LEU A 104 6.80 -7.85 -5.93
N ALA A 105 6.40 -8.92 -6.62
CA ALA A 105 6.99 -9.25 -7.92
C ALA A 105 6.87 -8.06 -8.89
N CYS A 106 7.95 -7.73 -9.58
CA CYS A 106 8.04 -6.55 -10.43
C CYS A 106 8.78 -6.87 -11.74
N SER A 107 8.92 -5.86 -12.61
CA SER A 107 9.57 -6.03 -13.91
C SER A 107 11.09 -6.11 -13.80
N GLN A 108 11.76 -6.62 -14.85
CA GLN A 108 13.23 -6.60 -14.93
C GLN A 108 13.81 -5.19 -14.75
N SER A 109 13.15 -4.18 -15.32
CA SER A 109 13.53 -2.77 -15.18
C SER A 109 13.48 -2.28 -13.73
N ASP A 110 12.55 -2.76 -12.91
CA ASP A 110 12.44 -2.36 -11.51
C ASP A 110 13.60 -2.91 -10.67
N TYR A 111 14.04 -4.15 -10.95
CA TYR A 111 15.22 -4.72 -10.31
C TYR A 111 16.49 -3.93 -10.62
N ASP A 112 16.68 -3.52 -11.87
CA ASP A 112 17.85 -2.77 -12.30
C ASP A 112 17.88 -1.38 -11.64
N ILE A 113 16.72 -0.71 -11.58
CA ILE A 113 16.56 0.58 -10.88
C ILE A 113 16.84 0.44 -9.38
N ALA A 114 16.34 -0.61 -8.74
CA ALA A 114 16.57 -0.84 -7.31
C ALA A 114 18.06 -1.07 -7.00
N LYS A 115 18.76 -1.80 -7.87
CA LYS A 115 20.22 -2.01 -7.76
C LYS A 115 21.00 -0.72 -7.93
N GLU A 116 20.62 0.12 -8.91
CA GLU A 116 21.34 1.36 -9.22
C GLU A 116 21.06 2.48 -8.20
N PHE A 117 19.82 2.65 -7.77
CA PHE A 117 19.39 3.84 -7.01
C PHE A 117 19.01 3.59 -5.55
N LEU A 118 18.75 2.34 -5.16
CA LEU A 118 18.29 1.98 -3.81
C LEU A 118 19.28 1.10 -3.05
N ALA A 119 20.53 0.99 -3.54
CA ALA A 119 21.62 0.25 -2.92
C ALA A 119 21.27 -1.22 -2.60
N PHE A 120 20.54 -1.89 -3.50
CA PHE A 120 20.30 -3.33 -3.39
C PHE A 120 21.53 -4.13 -3.81
N THR A 121 21.86 -5.18 -3.06
CA THR A 121 22.91 -6.12 -3.47
C THR A 121 22.41 -7.10 -4.54
N ALA A 122 23.32 -7.82 -5.20
CA ALA A 122 22.94 -8.83 -6.18
C ALA A 122 22.11 -9.95 -5.54
N GLU A 123 22.49 -10.37 -4.35
CA GLU A 123 21.83 -11.40 -3.56
C GLU A 123 20.42 -10.99 -3.14
N GLU A 124 20.23 -9.71 -2.76
CA GLU A 124 18.90 -9.17 -2.46
C GLU A 124 17.99 -9.19 -3.70
N ILE A 125 18.53 -8.85 -4.88
CA ILE A 125 17.78 -8.91 -6.14
C ILE A 125 17.43 -10.35 -6.51
N GLU A 126 18.35 -11.31 -6.35
CA GLU A 126 18.07 -12.72 -6.61
C GLU A 126 16.99 -13.28 -5.67
N LEU A 127 17.07 -12.95 -4.37
CA LEU A 127 16.04 -13.32 -3.40
C LEU A 127 14.69 -12.69 -3.74
N TRP A 128 14.67 -11.41 -4.15
CA TRP A 128 13.44 -10.75 -4.58
C TRP A 128 12.87 -11.33 -5.89
N ARG A 129 13.71 -11.74 -6.84
CA ARG A 129 13.25 -12.45 -8.05
C ARG A 129 12.63 -13.81 -7.75
N SER A 130 12.98 -14.42 -6.62
CA SER A 130 12.46 -15.74 -6.23
C SER A 130 11.05 -15.72 -5.66
N LEU A 131 10.43 -14.53 -5.47
CA LEU A 131 9.08 -14.42 -4.92
C LEU A 131 8.08 -15.26 -5.72
N ALA A 132 7.37 -16.12 -5.00
CA ALA A 132 6.32 -16.95 -5.55
C ALA A 132 4.96 -16.59 -4.95
N SER A 133 3.92 -16.67 -5.77
CA SER A 133 2.54 -16.57 -5.31
C SER A 133 1.75 -17.76 -5.82
N LEU A 134 0.94 -18.34 -4.94
CA LEU A 134 -0.01 -19.40 -5.29
C LEU A 134 -1.41 -18.90 -4.91
N PRO A 135 -2.06 -18.11 -5.77
CA PRO A 135 -3.42 -17.65 -5.49
C PRO A 135 -4.39 -18.83 -5.37
N PRO A 136 -5.30 -18.80 -4.40
CA PRO A 136 -5.53 -17.76 -3.38
C PRO A 136 -4.84 -18.08 -2.04
N LEU A 137 -3.99 -19.11 -1.98
CA LEU A 137 -3.44 -19.67 -0.75
C LEU A 137 -2.39 -18.76 -0.10
N TYR A 138 -1.43 -18.28 -0.88
CA TYR A 138 -0.43 -17.34 -0.38
C TYR A 138 0.14 -16.44 -1.46
N SER A 139 0.69 -15.31 -1.01
CA SER A 139 1.58 -14.46 -1.80
C SER A 139 2.84 -14.18 -1.02
N GLU A 140 3.99 -14.14 -1.69
CA GLU A 140 5.23 -13.71 -1.06
C GLU A 140 5.47 -12.21 -1.27
N VAL A 141 6.17 -11.62 -0.30
CA VAL A 141 6.57 -10.21 -0.28
C VAL A 141 8.03 -10.17 0.11
N PHE A 142 8.85 -9.48 -0.68
CA PHE A 142 10.22 -9.18 -0.30
C PHE A 142 10.18 -7.99 0.66
N TYR A 143 10.68 -8.21 1.87
CA TYR A 143 10.73 -7.20 2.91
C TYR A 143 12.17 -6.75 3.11
N ARG A 144 12.35 -5.45 3.23
CA ARG A 144 13.64 -4.83 3.55
C ARG A 144 13.45 -3.81 4.66
N MET A 145 14.32 -3.83 5.65
CA MET A 145 14.30 -2.94 6.79
C MET A 145 15.64 -2.21 6.90
N ARG A 146 15.59 -0.88 6.99
CA ARG A 146 16.74 -0.05 7.33
C ARG A 146 16.77 0.16 8.84
N THR A 147 17.90 -0.13 9.47
CA THR A 147 18.11 0.11 10.90
C THR A 147 18.51 1.56 11.17
N THR A 148 18.54 1.94 12.45
CA THR A 148 19.05 3.24 12.90
C THR A 148 20.54 3.45 12.59
N LYS A 149 21.29 2.39 12.32
CA LYS A 149 22.71 2.44 11.90
C LYS A 149 22.88 2.48 10.37
N SER A 150 21.79 2.66 9.62
CA SER A 150 21.79 2.61 8.15
C SER A 150 22.16 1.24 7.55
N GLU A 151 22.06 0.16 8.33
CA GLU A 151 22.21 -1.21 7.82
C GLU A 151 20.88 -1.71 7.27
N TYR A 152 20.92 -2.54 6.23
CA TYR A 152 19.75 -3.17 5.65
C TYR A 152 19.65 -4.65 6.02
N TYR A 153 18.46 -5.07 6.44
CA TYR A 153 18.10 -6.47 6.64
C TYR A 153 16.96 -6.81 5.70
N SER A 154 17.07 -7.92 4.99
CA SER A 154 16.07 -8.34 4.02
C SER A 154 15.67 -9.79 4.20
N GLY A 155 14.48 -10.13 3.71
CA GLY A 155 13.92 -11.47 3.76
C GLY A 155 12.62 -11.57 2.99
N VAL A 156 12.11 -12.79 2.85
CA VAL A 156 10.83 -13.06 2.20
C VAL A 156 9.79 -13.37 3.26
N PHE A 157 8.68 -12.64 3.21
CA PHE A 157 7.49 -12.94 4.00
C PHE A 157 6.45 -13.64 3.15
N ARG A 158 5.84 -14.68 3.70
CA ARG A 158 4.69 -15.33 3.07
C ARG A 158 3.40 -14.87 3.74
N LEU A 159 2.56 -14.21 2.97
CA LEU A 159 1.27 -13.72 3.41
C LEU A 159 0.18 -14.75 3.11
N PHE A 160 -0.49 -15.21 4.18
CA PHE A 160 -1.69 -16.02 4.10
C PHE A 160 -2.89 -15.16 4.46
N ALA A 161 -3.79 -14.93 3.50
CA ALA A 161 -5.01 -14.18 3.75
C ALA A 161 -6.03 -15.08 4.43
N SER A 162 -6.65 -14.60 5.51
CA SER A 162 -7.85 -15.26 6.00
C SER A 162 -8.96 -15.15 4.94
N PRO A 163 -9.92 -16.09 4.89
CA PRO A 163 -11.06 -15.99 3.99
C PRO A 163 -11.81 -14.66 4.10
N MET A 164 -11.93 -14.12 5.31
CA MET A 164 -12.50 -12.79 5.55
C MET A 164 -11.69 -11.70 4.84
N ALA A 165 -10.37 -11.70 5.01
CA ALA A 165 -9.50 -10.71 4.38
C ALA A 165 -9.55 -10.80 2.85
N LEU A 166 -9.60 -12.02 2.29
CA LEU A 166 -9.76 -12.25 0.86
C LEU A 166 -11.05 -11.60 0.33
N TRP A 167 -12.20 -11.87 0.95
CA TRP A 167 -13.49 -11.33 0.48
C TRP A 167 -13.63 -9.81 0.67
N ILE A 168 -12.92 -9.24 1.64
CA ILE A 168 -12.82 -7.79 1.85
C ILE A 168 -11.96 -7.14 0.75
N ALA A 169 -10.79 -7.73 0.46
CA ALA A 169 -9.77 -7.09 -0.37
C ALA A 169 -9.86 -7.45 -1.86
N SER A 170 -10.52 -8.55 -2.23
CA SER A 170 -10.54 -9.01 -3.62
C SER A 170 -11.25 -8.03 -4.54
N SER A 171 -10.53 -7.67 -5.60
CA SER A 171 -11.00 -6.88 -6.75
C SER A 171 -11.34 -7.75 -7.97
N HIS A 172 -11.23 -9.09 -7.86
CA HIS A 172 -11.50 -9.98 -8.97
C HIS A 172 -12.99 -9.88 -9.40
N PRO A 173 -13.31 -9.81 -10.71
CA PRO A 173 -14.69 -9.68 -11.18
C PRO A 173 -15.66 -10.73 -10.62
N ASP A 174 -15.26 -12.00 -10.59
CA ASP A 174 -16.10 -13.10 -10.07
C ASP A 174 -16.41 -12.95 -8.58
N ASP A 175 -15.41 -12.57 -7.77
CA ASP A 175 -15.59 -12.32 -6.33
C ASP A 175 -16.50 -11.10 -6.12
N TYR A 176 -16.29 -10.04 -6.91
CA TYR A 176 -17.14 -8.85 -6.88
C TYR A 176 -18.60 -9.22 -7.16
N GLN A 177 -18.86 -9.93 -8.26
CA GLN A 177 -20.21 -10.32 -8.67
C GLN A 177 -20.88 -11.22 -7.62
N MET A 178 -20.16 -12.21 -7.10
CA MET A 178 -20.68 -13.11 -6.07
C MET A 178 -21.03 -12.36 -4.78
N ARG A 179 -20.15 -11.43 -4.35
CA ARG A 179 -20.38 -10.60 -3.17
C ARG A 179 -21.58 -9.68 -3.33
N GLU A 180 -21.72 -9.03 -4.48
CA GLU A 180 -22.86 -8.13 -4.74
C GLU A 180 -24.17 -8.92 -4.83
N ARG A 181 -24.19 -10.06 -5.53
CA ARG A 181 -25.39 -10.92 -5.58
C ARG A 181 -25.84 -11.34 -4.18
N LYS A 182 -24.90 -11.82 -3.37
CA LYS A 182 -25.17 -12.25 -1.99
C LYS A 182 -25.64 -11.09 -1.10
N THR A 183 -25.08 -9.90 -1.31
CA THR A 183 -25.50 -8.69 -0.60
C THR A 183 -26.96 -8.35 -0.93
N GLN A 184 -27.35 -8.35 -2.21
CA GLN A 184 -28.72 -8.08 -2.63
C GLN A 184 -29.72 -9.13 -2.12
N GLU A 185 -29.36 -10.41 -2.17
CA GLU A 185 -30.16 -11.50 -1.58
C GLU A 185 -30.46 -11.24 -0.09
N LEU A 186 -29.46 -10.79 0.69
CA LEU A 186 -29.61 -10.50 2.11
C LEU A 186 -30.42 -9.23 2.40
N VAL A 187 -30.30 -8.20 1.55
CA VAL A 187 -31.14 -6.99 1.64
C VAL A 187 -32.61 -7.37 1.46
N GLN A 188 -32.93 -8.16 0.44
CA GLN A 188 -34.31 -8.57 0.15
C GLN A 188 -34.87 -9.49 1.24
N LYS A 189 -34.09 -10.46 1.72
CA LYS A 189 -34.55 -11.46 2.69
C LYS A 189 -34.74 -10.91 4.10
N HIS A 190 -33.88 -9.98 4.52
CA HIS A 190 -33.83 -9.52 5.91
C HIS A 190 -34.20 -8.04 6.09
N SER A 191 -34.51 -7.31 5.01
CA SER A 191 -34.84 -5.89 5.04
C SER A 191 -33.82 -5.03 5.83
N ILE A 192 -32.53 -5.36 5.67
CA ILE A 192 -31.42 -4.66 6.33
C ILE A 192 -30.73 -3.69 5.38
N SER A 193 -30.00 -2.72 5.94
CA SER A 193 -29.20 -1.79 5.14
C SER A 193 -28.11 -2.51 4.36
N GLU A 194 -27.77 -1.97 3.19
CA GLU A 194 -26.76 -2.54 2.29
C GLU A 194 -25.40 -2.75 2.98
N SER A 195 -24.96 -1.80 3.80
CA SER A 195 -23.70 -1.93 4.56
C SER A 195 -23.70 -3.14 5.51
N LYS A 196 -24.81 -3.35 6.25
CA LYS A 196 -24.95 -4.52 7.13
C LYS A 196 -25.10 -5.81 6.32
N ALA A 197 -25.80 -5.76 5.19
CA ALA A 197 -25.92 -6.89 4.28
C ALA A 197 -24.57 -7.31 3.69
N ARG A 198 -23.72 -6.35 3.28
CA ARG A 198 -22.38 -6.61 2.74
C ARG A 198 -21.47 -7.24 3.77
N GLN A 199 -21.49 -6.76 5.02
CA GLN A 199 -20.73 -7.38 6.12
C GLN A 199 -21.14 -8.85 6.35
N LYS A 200 -22.46 -9.12 6.35
CA LYS A 200 -22.97 -10.49 6.46
C LYS A 200 -22.61 -11.34 5.24
N ALA A 201 -22.72 -10.79 4.03
CA ALA A 201 -22.36 -11.47 2.79
C ALA A 201 -20.89 -11.91 2.82
N ILE A 202 -19.98 -11.01 3.20
CA ILE A 202 -18.54 -11.33 3.38
C ILE A 202 -18.36 -12.47 4.39
N SER A 203 -19.04 -12.42 5.53
CA SER A 203 -18.93 -13.47 6.56
C SER A 203 -19.47 -14.83 6.09
N GLU A 204 -20.57 -14.87 5.35
CA GLU A 204 -21.14 -16.10 4.79
C GLU A 204 -20.31 -16.67 3.65
N LEU A 205 -19.79 -15.79 2.77
CA LEU A 205 -18.93 -16.18 1.66
C LEU A 205 -17.58 -16.68 2.14
N ALA A 206 -17.00 -16.06 3.17
CA ALA A 206 -15.76 -16.54 3.76
C ALA A 206 -15.88 -17.96 4.36
N LYS A 207 -17.08 -18.37 4.78
CA LYS A 207 -17.34 -19.74 5.27
C LYS A 207 -17.60 -20.74 4.13
N SER A 208 -18.40 -20.33 3.14
CA SER A 208 -18.84 -21.22 2.05
C SER A 208 -17.83 -21.32 0.90
N HIS A 209 -17.08 -20.25 0.64
CA HIS A 209 -16.11 -20.08 -0.42
C HIS A 209 -14.82 -19.49 0.15
N PRO A 210 -14.08 -20.25 1.00
CA PRO A 210 -12.94 -19.71 1.74
C PRO A 210 -11.79 -19.22 0.85
N TYR A 211 -11.77 -19.68 -0.40
CA TYR A 211 -10.74 -19.41 -1.40
C TYR A 211 -11.23 -18.48 -2.52
N GLY A 212 -12.37 -17.81 -2.33
CA GLY A 212 -12.98 -16.97 -3.36
C GLY A 212 -13.89 -17.74 -4.30
N ALA A 213 -14.48 -17.05 -5.26
CA ALA A 213 -15.46 -17.60 -6.20
C ALA A 213 -14.84 -18.63 -7.16
N ARG A 214 -13.54 -18.51 -7.45
CA ARG A 214 -12.87 -19.28 -8.51
C ARG A 214 -12.28 -20.61 -8.06
N TYR A 215 -11.94 -20.73 -6.78
CA TYR A 215 -11.15 -21.85 -6.28
C TYR A 215 -12.04 -22.72 -5.41
N HIS A 216 -12.60 -23.78 -6.00
CA HIS A 216 -13.43 -24.75 -5.29
C HIS A 216 -12.59 -25.91 -4.78
N VAL A 217 -12.79 -26.27 -3.52
CA VAL A 217 -12.08 -27.38 -2.84
C VAL A 217 -12.36 -28.73 -3.51
N ASN A 218 -13.48 -28.87 -4.23
CA ASN A 218 -13.94 -30.14 -4.78
C ASN A 218 -13.30 -30.56 -6.12
N GLN A 219 -12.29 -29.84 -6.63
CA GLN A 219 -11.56 -30.24 -7.85
C GLN A 219 -10.14 -30.77 -7.59
N ALA A 220 -9.75 -30.87 -6.31
CA ALA A 220 -8.47 -31.46 -5.89
C ALA A 220 -8.74 -32.68 -4.98
N ALA A 221 -9.38 -33.71 -5.54
CA ALA A 221 -9.46 -35.05 -4.96
C ALA A 221 -9.50 -36.08 -6.10
#